data_AF-A0A7C1IJG8-F1
#
_entry.id   AF-A0A7C1IJG8-F1
#
_cell.length_a   1.000
_cell.length_b   1.000
_cell.length_c   1.000
_cell.angle_alpha   90.00
_cell.angle_beta   90.00
_cell.angle_gamma   90.00
#
_symmetry.space_group_name_H-M   'P 1'
#
loop_
_entity.id
_entity.type
_entity.pdbx_description
1 polymer ?
#
loop_
_entity_poly.entity_id
_entity_poly.type
_entity_poly.pdbx_seq_one_letter_code
_entity_poly.pdbx_strand_id
1 'polypeptide(L)'
;MMSLHDEIAKATIENVRSSLTRHMPGSPLRDYYLWGISTANPYREDFLQMIGVRQLINLSAQMIGEVIEPDDRQSIAQYCGRINAYFLYEIMSDNLANGLSSLSVNDENAAIRRQILHTFDEVMVSRLKHQHNATAELLKPIEELTRTISCFAQSMTPRKHQACITAYLAQRPDVTQEDIEYGMWPILVANIEACYELAEYMGRFQVGDLLRQGFIDRYQGVTATLDVDRGLPLNELVRTGMHTSSVVPVLAYFAGVLAEIIRSEPMLRSIIQDGTLADAFMTSAVIVRLVNDMGMLLTLSQNERKNVMSSLWNHYQHNANDVEAVDYVLLSAPDEYTMLTRLQKDLMHGEFNVGLHNLAFSNSIGEALTLLDNNLANLSEMYYREMSHLHDLLASIDRRITNRTLSNLIAGFVRFHEMIYAEPYNSTVGEYVA
;
A
#
# COMPACT_ATOMS: atom_id res chain seq x y z
N MET A 1 -10.96 -3.73 31.02
CA MET A 1 -10.72 -4.60 29.84
C MET A 1 -10.16 -3.70 28.76
N MET A 2 -8.99 -4.02 28.19
CA MET A 2 -8.41 -3.20 27.12
C MET A 2 -9.31 -3.26 25.87
N SER A 3 -9.35 -2.20 25.07
CA SER A 3 -10.03 -2.26 23.79
C SER A 3 -9.22 -3.15 22.82
N LEU A 4 -9.87 -3.72 21.79
CA LEU A 4 -9.16 -4.48 20.75
C LEU A 4 -8.08 -3.62 20.08
N HIS A 5 -8.36 -2.32 19.90
CA HIS A 5 -7.40 -1.36 19.36
C HIS A 5 -6.14 -1.28 20.23
N ASP A 6 -6.28 -1.14 21.55
CA ASP A 6 -5.14 -1.09 22.47
C ASP A 6 -4.31 -2.39 22.47
N GLU A 7 -4.99 -3.55 22.34
CA GLU A 7 -4.32 -4.85 22.25
C GLU A 7 -3.51 -4.97 20.96
N ILE A 8 -4.10 -4.60 19.81
CA ILE A 8 -3.41 -4.57 18.51
C ILE A 8 -2.24 -3.58 18.56
N ALA A 9 -2.42 -2.40 19.16
CA ALA A 9 -1.37 -1.40 19.28
C ALA A 9 -0.18 -1.94 20.09
N LYS A 10 -0.44 -2.55 21.25
CA LYS A 10 0.60 -3.18 22.06
C LYS A 10 1.33 -4.28 21.29
N ALA A 11 0.59 -5.21 20.69
CA ALA A 11 1.17 -6.33 19.95
C ALA A 11 1.97 -5.86 18.73
N THR A 12 1.51 -4.83 18.02
CA THR A 12 2.22 -4.23 16.88
C THR A 12 3.57 -3.67 17.31
N ILE A 13 3.61 -2.88 18.39
CA ILE A 13 4.87 -2.29 18.88
C ILE A 13 5.85 -3.36 19.37
N GLU A 14 5.35 -4.41 20.02
CA GLU A 14 6.18 -5.56 20.45
C GLU A 14 6.77 -6.33 19.25
N ASN A 15 5.96 -6.61 18.23
CA ASN A 15 6.40 -7.32 17.03
C ASN A 15 7.34 -6.46 16.18
N VAL A 16 7.07 -5.16 16.02
CA VAL A 16 7.99 -4.22 15.35
C VAL A 16 9.34 -4.21 16.05
N ARG A 17 9.38 -4.11 17.38
CA ARG A 17 10.64 -4.14 18.15
C ARG A 17 11.39 -5.46 17.96
N SER A 18 10.70 -6.58 18.04
CA SER A 18 11.30 -7.90 17.82
C SER A 18 11.84 -8.04 16.39
N SER A 19 11.08 -7.57 15.41
CA SER A 19 11.42 -7.64 13.99
C SER A 19 12.66 -6.79 13.69
N LEU A 20 12.71 -5.53 14.16
CA LEU A 20 13.88 -4.66 14.04
C LEU A 20 15.13 -5.31 14.63
N THR A 21 15.01 -5.93 15.79
CA THR A 21 16.15 -6.56 16.47
C THR A 21 16.62 -7.82 15.75
N ARG A 22 15.71 -8.59 15.16
CA ARG A 22 15.98 -9.89 14.52
C ARG A 22 16.44 -9.76 13.08
N HIS A 23 15.76 -8.93 12.29
CA HIS A 23 15.89 -8.92 10.83
C HIS A 23 16.69 -7.72 10.29
N MET A 24 16.67 -6.58 10.99
CA MET A 24 17.40 -5.40 10.54
C MET A 24 18.88 -5.48 10.94
N PRO A 25 19.81 -5.44 9.97
CA PRO A 25 21.24 -5.35 10.26
C PRO A 25 21.57 -4.19 11.20
N GLY A 26 22.60 -4.38 12.04
CA GLY A 26 23.05 -3.34 12.97
C GLY A 26 23.44 -2.06 12.25
N SER A 27 22.75 -0.97 12.56
CA SER A 27 22.93 0.33 11.90
C SER A 27 22.35 1.47 12.76
N PRO A 28 22.82 2.71 12.55
CA PRO A 28 22.21 3.89 13.18
C PRO A 28 20.72 4.05 12.87
N LEU A 29 20.28 3.71 11.64
CA LEU A 29 18.86 3.72 11.29
C LEU A 29 18.05 2.75 12.17
N ARG A 30 18.54 1.52 12.40
CA ARG A 30 17.86 0.56 13.27
C ARG A 30 17.69 1.11 14.68
N ASP A 31 18.75 1.69 15.23
CA ASP A 31 18.75 2.20 16.60
C ASP A 31 17.85 3.44 16.73
N TYR A 32 17.75 4.26 15.68
CA TYR A 32 16.79 5.35 15.57
C TYR A 32 15.33 4.83 15.60
N TYR A 33 15.01 3.77 14.86
CA TYR A 33 13.67 3.17 14.88
C TYR A 33 13.33 2.54 16.24
N LEU A 34 14.29 1.85 16.86
CA LEU A 34 14.13 1.28 18.20
C LEU A 34 13.90 2.37 19.26
N TRP A 35 14.61 3.49 19.16
CA TRP A 35 14.36 4.67 19.98
C TRP A 35 12.97 5.26 19.70
N GLY A 36 12.60 5.41 18.44
CA GLY A 36 11.37 6.05 18.01
C GLY A 36 10.12 5.39 18.61
N ILE A 37 10.09 4.06 18.67
CA ILE A 37 8.98 3.26 19.25
C ILE A 37 9.06 3.11 20.78
N SER A 38 10.14 3.56 21.41
CA SER A 38 10.38 3.43 22.86
C SER A 38 9.44 4.32 23.66
N THR A 39 8.96 3.81 24.80
CA THR A 39 8.15 4.61 25.75
C THR A 39 8.93 5.75 26.39
N ALA A 40 10.25 5.76 26.29
CA ALA A 40 11.11 6.84 26.76
C ALA A 40 11.19 8.02 25.76
N ASN A 41 10.72 7.85 24.52
CA ASN A 41 10.75 8.90 23.51
C ASN A 41 9.56 9.87 23.70
N PRO A 42 9.80 11.18 23.97
CA PRO A 42 8.72 12.15 24.09
C PRO A 42 7.96 12.40 22.77
N TYR A 43 8.57 12.12 21.62
CA TYR A 43 7.97 12.24 20.28
C TYR A 43 7.42 10.92 19.74
N ARG A 44 7.22 9.92 20.62
CA ARG A 44 6.82 8.57 20.21
C ARG A 44 5.57 8.57 19.33
N GLU A 45 4.55 9.34 19.70
CA GLU A 45 3.29 9.32 18.96
C GLU A 45 3.42 9.94 17.56
N ASP A 46 4.19 11.02 17.43
CA ASP A 46 4.51 11.61 16.12
C ASP A 46 5.36 10.65 15.28
N PHE A 47 6.31 9.96 15.91
CA PHE A 47 7.13 8.95 15.24
C PHE A 47 6.28 7.79 14.71
N LEU A 48 5.38 7.24 15.53
CA LEU A 48 4.48 6.15 15.14
C LEU A 48 3.50 6.56 14.03
N GLN A 49 3.07 7.82 14.02
CA GLN A 49 2.27 8.37 12.92
C GLN A 49 3.09 8.51 11.64
N MET A 50 4.33 9.02 11.75
CA MET A 50 5.23 9.28 10.64
C MET A 50 5.64 8.01 9.89
N ILE A 51 5.90 6.91 10.60
CA ILE A 51 6.27 5.62 9.99
C ILE A 51 5.05 4.74 9.64
N GLY A 52 3.83 5.28 9.74
CA GLY A 52 2.59 4.58 9.36
C GLY A 52 2.09 3.48 10.32
N VAL A 53 2.73 3.27 11.48
CA VAL A 53 2.33 2.19 12.41
C VAL A 53 0.92 2.40 12.96
N ARG A 54 0.51 3.65 13.21
CA ARG A 54 -0.85 3.96 13.68
C ARG A 54 -1.90 3.55 12.65
N GLN A 55 -1.62 3.75 11.37
CA GLN A 55 -2.49 3.39 10.25
C GLN A 55 -2.66 1.88 10.17
N LEU A 56 -1.57 1.12 10.30
CA LEU A 56 -1.61 -0.34 10.32
C LEU A 56 -2.46 -0.89 11.49
N ILE A 57 -2.36 -0.26 12.66
CA ILE A 57 -3.20 -0.60 13.83
C ILE A 57 -4.67 -0.31 13.54
N ASN A 58 -4.99 0.84 12.95
CA ASN A 58 -6.37 1.23 12.63
C ASN A 58 -6.99 0.35 11.56
N LEU A 59 -6.25 0.06 10.47
CA LEU A 59 -6.65 -0.89 9.42
C LEU A 59 -6.97 -2.25 10.03
N SER A 60 -6.04 -2.78 10.83
CA SER A 60 -6.27 -4.04 11.54
C SER A 60 -7.54 -3.95 12.40
N ALA A 61 -7.65 -2.97 13.28
CA ALA A 61 -8.80 -2.87 14.19
C ALA A 61 -10.15 -2.76 13.45
N GLN A 62 -10.23 -2.03 12.33
CA GLN A 62 -11.47 -1.86 11.58
C GLN A 62 -11.83 -3.08 10.73
N MET A 63 -10.86 -3.69 10.06
CA MET A 63 -11.10 -4.82 9.17
C MET A 63 -11.60 -6.07 9.92
N ILE A 64 -11.09 -6.33 11.13
CA ILE A 64 -11.44 -7.54 11.90
C ILE A 64 -12.30 -7.25 13.13
N GLY A 65 -12.51 -5.98 13.51
CA GLY A 65 -13.11 -5.62 14.79
C GLY A 65 -14.52 -6.18 15.03
N GLU A 66 -15.36 -6.20 13.99
CA GLU A 66 -16.73 -6.72 14.07
C GLU A 66 -16.81 -8.25 13.98
N VAL A 67 -15.70 -8.91 13.61
CA VAL A 67 -15.65 -10.34 13.33
C VAL A 67 -15.12 -11.14 14.53
N ILE A 68 -14.58 -10.45 15.55
CA ILE A 68 -13.84 -11.06 16.64
C ILE A 68 -14.66 -11.15 17.92
N GLU A 69 -14.75 -12.36 18.46
CA GLU A 69 -15.29 -12.57 19.80
C GLU A 69 -14.32 -12.10 20.89
N PRO A 70 -14.83 -11.62 22.05
CA PRO A 70 -13.99 -11.09 23.13
C PRO A 70 -12.84 -11.99 23.58
N ASP A 71 -13.06 -13.31 23.59
CA ASP A 71 -12.09 -14.30 24.06
C ASP A 71 -10.90 -14.48 23.08
N ASP A 72 -11.09 -14.13 21.80
CA ASP A 72 -10.07 -14.30 20.75
C ASP A 72 -9.20 -13.05 20.56
N ARG A 73 -9.56 -11.91 21.19
CA ARG A 73 -8.94 -10.60 20.94
C ARG A 73 -7.42 -10.59 21.14
N GLN A 74 -6.95 -11.13 22.25
CA GLN A 74 -5.52 -11.13 22.56
C GLN A 74 -4.72 -11.95 21.54
N SER A 75 -5.24 -13.12 21.15
CA SER A 75 -4.61 -14.00 20.16
C SER A 75 -4.55 -13.32 18.80
N ILE A 76 -5.65 -12.70 18.36
CA ILE A 76 -5.70 -12.04 17.06
C ILE A 76 -4.83 -10.78 17.04
N ALA A 77 -4.79 -10.01 18.14
CA ALA A 77 -3.89 -8.87 18.26
C ALA A 77 -2.43 -9.25 17.99
N GLN A 78 -1.98 -10.42 18.45
CA GLN A 78 -0.64 -10.93 18.17
C GLN A 78 -0.43 -11.22 16.68
N TYR A 79 -1.42 -11.77 15.98
CA TYR A 79 -1.35 -11.98 14.53
C TYR A 79 -1.39 -10.67 13.74
N CYS A 80 -2.17 -9.67 14.17
CA CYS A 80 -2.11 -8.32 13.59
C CYS A 80 -0.72 -7.72 13.77
N GLY A 81 -0.15 -7.83 14.98
CA GLY A 81 1.17 -7.29 15.25
C GLY A 81 2.27 -7.86 14.34
N ARG A 82 2.20 -9.16 14.01
CA ARG A 82 3.15 -9.81 13.10
C ARG A 82 3.10 -9.25 11.69
N ILE A 83 1.91 -9.17 11.08
CA ILE A 83 1.78 -8.66 9.71
C ILE A 83 2.06 -7.15 9.66
N ASN A 84 1.67 -6.39 10.68
CA ASN A 84 1.96 -4.96 10.78
C ASN A 84 3.48 -4.69 10.89
N ALA A 85 4.24 -5.56 11.53
CA ALA A 85 5.70 -5.42 11.60
C ALA A 85 6.37 -5.57 10.23
N TYR A 86 5.84 -6.44 9.37
CA TYR A 86 6.25 -6.52 7.96
C TYR A 86 5.85 -5.25 7.20
N PHE A 87 4.59 -4.81 7.31
CA PHE A 87 4.11 -3.63 6.56
C PHE A 87 4.82 -2.33 6.93
N LEU A 88 5.39 -2.21 8.13
CA LEU A 88 6.28 -1.09 8.46
C LEU A 88 7.41 -0.96 7.43
N TYR A 89 8.04 -2.07 7.04
CA TYR A 89 9.11 -2.05 6.05
C TYR A 89 8.59 -1.84 4.64
N GLU A 90 7.38 -2.32 4.39
CA GLU A 90 6.73 -2.18 3.09
C GLU A 90 6.45 -0.71 2.72
N ILE A 91 6.03 0.09 3.70
CA ILE A 91 5.88 1.54 3.54
C ILE A 91 7.19 2.18 3.05
N MET A 92 8.34 1.69 3.52
CA MET A 92 9.64 2.23 3.16
C MET A 92 10.08 1.83 1.75
N SER A 93 9.77 0.60 1.32
CA SER A 93 9.99 0.20 -0.07
C SER A 93 9.04 0.90 -1.03
N ASP A 94 7.77 1.11 -0.65
CA ASP A 94 6.80 1.85 -1.46
C ASP A 94 7.23 3.32 -1.66
N ASN A 95 7.77 3.95 -0.61
CA ASN A 95 8.30 5.31 -0.72
C ASN A 95 9.40 5.46 -1.79
N LEU A 96 10.18 4.41 -2.06
CA LEU A 96 11.19 4.44 -3.12
C LEU A 96 10.57 4.57 -4.52
N ALA A 97 9.30 4.23 -4.70
CA ALA A 97 8.57 4.34 -5.96
C ALA A 97 7.94 5.71 -6.20
N ASN A 98 7.83 6.56 -5.17
CA ASN A 98 7.26 7.91 -5.28
C ASN A 98 8.04 8.75 -6.28
N GLY A 99 7.40 9.39 -7.25
CA GLY A 99 8.09 10.21 -8.25
C GLY A 99 8.63 9.43 -9.45
N LEU A 100 8.30 8.13 -9.57
CA LEU A 100 8.73 7.31 -10.71
C LEU A 100 7.67 7.22 -11.83
N SER A 101 6.48 7.80 -11.66
CA SER A 101 5.44 7.83 -12.68
C SER A 101 5.76 8.80 -13.82
N SER A 102 5.17 8.56 -15.00
CA SER A 102 5.47 9.31 -16.23
C SER A 102 5.06 10.78 -16.23
N LEU A 103 4.22 11.18 -15.27
CA LEU A 103 3.77 12.57 -15.10
C LEU A 103 4.58 13.31 -14.02
N SER A 104 5.54 12.65 -13.37
CA SER A 104 6.38 13.30 -12.37
C SER A 104 7.44 14.20 -13.03
N VAL A 105 7.84 15.25 -12.31
CA VAL A 105 8.95 16.14 -12.67
C VAL A 105 10.25 15.32 -12.74
N ASN A 106 11.21 15.74 -13.58
CA ASN A 106 12.54 15.13 -13.68
C ASN A 106 13.17 14.91 -12.30
N ASP A 107 13.14 13.66 -11.81
CA ASP A 107 13.91 13.21 -10.66
C ASP A 107 15.27 12.69 -11.12
N GLU A 108 16.33 13.40 -10.76
CA GLU A 108 17.71 13.05 -11.09
C GLU A 108 18.11 11.66 -10.55
N ASN A 109 17.43 11.18 -9.50
CA ASN A 109 17.68 9.89 -8.88
C ASN A 109 16.77 8.77 -9.40
N ALA A 110 15.85 9.03 -10.34
CA ALA A 110 14.83 8.07 -10.74
C ALA A 110 15.41 6.75 -11.27
N ALA A 111 16.49 6.84 -12.05
CA ALA A 111 17.17 5.66 -12.59
C ALA A 111 17.79 4.78 -11.49
N ILE A 112 18.41 5.41 -10.49
CA ILE A 112 19.00 4.71 -9.34
C ILE A 112 17.91 4.04 -8.51
N ARG A 113 16.80 4.74 -8.25
CA ARG A 113 15.67 4.20 -7.48
C ARG A 113 14.99 3.03 -8.19
N ARG A 114 14.80 3.11 -9.52
CA ARG A 114 14.35 1.99 -10.35
C ARG A 114 15.29 0.78 -10.23
N GLN A 115 16.60 0.99 -10.35
CA GLN A 115 17.58 -0.08 -10.19
C GLN A 115 17.53 -0.74 -8.80
N ILE A 116 17.39 0.06 -7.74
CA ILE A 116 17.22 -0.43 -6.37
C ILE A 116 15.97 -1.30 -6.27
N LEU A 117 14.81 -0.80 -6.74
CA LEU A 117 13.53 -1.51 -6.68
C LEU A 117 13.55 -2.81 -7.47
N HIS A 118 14.06 -2.82 -8.71
CA HIS A 118 14.17 -4.05 -9.50
C HIS A 118 15.00 -5.13 -8.78
N THR A 119 16.15 -4.74 -8.23
CA THR A 119 17.01 -5.70 -7.52
C THR A 119 16.34 -6.18 -6.24
N PHE A 120 15.71 -5.27 -5.49
CA PHE A 120 14.96 -5.60 -4.28
C PHE A 120 13.81 -6.58 -4.56
N ASP A 121 12.98 -6.30 -5.55
CA ASP A 121 11.85 -7.13 -5.97
C ASP A 121 12.32 -8.52 -6.45
N GLU A 122 13.40 -8.59 -7.22
CA GLU A 122 13.98 -9.85 -7.70
C GLU A 122 14.45 -10.73 -6.52
N VAL A 123 15.15 -10.13 -5.56
CA VAL A 123 15.63 -10.84 -4.37
C VAL A 123 14.46 -11.28 -3.49
N MET A 124 13.46 -10.43 -3.30
CA MET A 124 12.24 -10.73 -2.56
C MET A 124 11.49 -11.92 -3.17
N VAL A 125 11.22 -11.89 -4.48
CA VAL A 125 10.57 -12.99 -5.21
C VAL A 125 11.39 -14.28 -5.13
N SER A 126 12.71 -14.18 -5.26
CA SER A 126 13.62 -15.33 -5.15
C SER A 126 13.56 -15.95 -3.75
N ARG A 127 13.56 -15.12 -2.70
CA ARG A 127 13.43 -15.56 -1.30
C ARG A 127 12.08 -16.25 -1.05
N LEU A 128 10.98 -15.68 -1.54
CA LEU A 128 9.64 -16.26 -1.45
C LEU A 128 9.51 -17.59 -2.19
N LYS A 129 10.28 -17.80 -3.25
CA LYS A 129 10.42 -19.10 -3.97
C LYS A 129 11.37 -20.09 -3.27
N HIS A 130 11.67 -19.88 -1.99
CA HIS A 130 12.53 -20.71 -1.14
C HIS A 130 14.01 -20.78 -1.57
N GLN A 131 14.53 -19.74 -2.21
CA GLN A 131 15.98 -19.63 -2.35
C GLN A 131 16.59 -19.21 -1.00
N HIS A 132 17.56 -19.99 -0.51
CA HIS A 132 18.10 -19.89 0.86
C HIS A 132 19.38 -19.06 0.98
N ASN A 133 19.70 -18.25 -0.03
CA ASN A 133 20.84 -17.34 0.05
C ASN A 133 20.59 -16.27 1.11
N ALA A 134 21.65 -15.81 1.78
CA ALA A 134 21.54 -14.74 2.76
C ALA A 134 21.10 -13.44 2.08
N THR A 135 19.95 -12.88 2.47
CA THR A 135 19.38 -11.66 1.86
C THR A 135 20.34 -10.49 1.85
N ALA A 136 21.10 -10.29 2.92
CA ALA A 136 22.15 -9.27 2.98
C ALA A 136 23.18 -9.42 1.85
N GLU A 137 23.63 -10.65 1.57
CA GLU A 137 24.59 -10.88 0.47
C GLU A 137 23.93 -10.68 -0.91
N LEU A 138 22.66 -11.04 -1.06
CA LEU A 138 21.92 -10.82 -2.30
C LEU A 138 21.65 -9.33 -2.60
N LEU A 139 21.40 -8.51 -1.57
CA LEU A 139 21.19 -7.07 -1.70
C LEU A 139 22.48 -6.25 -1.68
N LYS A 140 23.63 -6.88 -1.46
CA LYS A 140 24.94 -6.20 -1.45
C LYS A 140 25.22 -5.36 -2.70
N PRO A 141 24.84 -5.77 -3.95
CA PRO A 141 25.08 -4.97 -5.15
C PRO A 141 24.43 -3.58 -5.15
N ILE A 142 23.36 -3.39 -4.37
CA ILE A 142 22.65 -2.10 -4.27
C ILE A 142 22.96 -1.32 -2.99
N GLU A 143 23.79 -1.84 -2.08
CA GLU A 143 24.07 -1.19 -0.78
C GLU A 143 24.56 0.25 -0.96
N GLU A 144 25.59 0.47 -1.78
CA GLU A 144 26.11 1.81 -2.05
C GLU A 144 25.12 2.71 -2.79
N LEU A 145 24.27 2.15 -3.66
CA LEU A 145 23.22 2.91 -4.34
C LEU A 145 22.18 3.44 -3.36
N THR A 146 21.82 2.65 -2.35
CA THR A 146 20.86 3.12 -1.35
C THR A 146 21.38 4.29 -0.52
N ARG A 147 22.71 4.45 -0.40
CA ARG A 147 23.34 5.56 0.32
C ARG A 147 23.23 6.90 -0.41
N THR A 148 22.79 6.91 -1.67
CA THR A 148 22.55 8.15 -2.42
C THR A 148 21.10 8.59 -2.38
N ILE A 149 20.20 7.80 -1.76
CA ILE A 149 18.76 8.06 -1.71
C ILE A 149 18.35 8.37 -0.27
N SER A 150 17.90 9.61 -0.04
CA SER A 150 17.37 10.02 1.27
C SER A 150 16.03 9.36 1.53
N CYS A 151 15.94 8.50 2.55
CA CYS A 151 14.67 7.92 2.99
C CYS A 151 13.69 8.95 3.56
N PHE A 152 14.19 10.10 4.02
CA PHE A 152 13.36 11.19 4.53
C PHE A 152 12.73 12.00 3.40
N ALA A 153 13.47 12.26 2.33
CA ALA A 153 12.97 12.98 1.17
C ALA A 153 11.92 12.18 0.39
N GLN A 154 12.04 10.84 0.39
CA GLN A 154 11.06 9.96 -0.27
C GLN A 154 9.81 9.67 0.57
N SER A 155 9.82 10.04 1.85
CA SER A 155 8.65 9.93 2.72
C SER A 155 7.60 11.00 2.36
N MET A 156 6.33 10.67 2.56
CA MET A 156 5.22 11.60 2.39
C MET A 156 5.20 12.72 3.45
N THR A 157 6.00 12.58 4.53
CA THR A 157 6.07 13.57 5.62
C THR A 157 7.49 14.03 5.96
N PRO A 158 8.29 14.58 5.02
CA PRO A 158 9.71 14.90 5.25
C PRO A 158 9.94 15.84 6.45
N ARG A 159 9.03 16.79 6.67
CA ARG A 159 9.12 17.75 7.80
C ARG A 159 8.98 17.07 9.17
N LYS A 160 8.18 15.99 9.28
CA LYS A 160 8.01 15.23 10.53
C LYS A 160 9.29 14.46 10.88
N HIS A 161 10.01 13.96 9.87
CA HIS A 161 11.32 13.34 10.06
C HIS A 161 12.33 14.31 10.69
N GLN A 162 12.36 15.57 10.26
CA GLN A 162 13.32 16.56 10.77
C GLN A 162 13.17 16.84 12.28
N ALA A 163 11.94 16.87 12.80
CA ALA A 163 11.70 17.07 14.23
C ALA A 163 12.17 15.87 15.06
N CYS A 164 11.83 14.66 14.63
CA CYS A 164 12.19 13.42 15.34
C CYS A 164 13.71 13.16 15.32
N ILE A 165 14.36 13.37 14.17
CA ILE A 165 15.81 13.14 14.04
C ILE A 165 16.60 14.13 14.91
N THR A 166 16.19 15.40 14.97
CA THR A 166 16.84 16.41 15.82
C THR A 166 16.79 15.99 17.30
N ALA A 167 15.65 15.48 17.76
CA ALA A 167 15.49 15.00 19.14
C ALA A 167 16.32 13.75 19.46
N TYR A 168 16.50 12.86 18.48
CA TYR A 168 17.36 11.67 18.62
C TYR A 168 18.84 12.05 18.70
N LEU A 169 19.32 12.88 17.77
CA LEU A 169 20.73 13.27 17.67
C LEU A 169 21.19 14.08 18.89
N ALA A 170 20.30 14.84 19.54
CA ALA A 170 20.59 15.50 20.80
C ALA A 170 20.98 14.53 21.94
N GLN A 171 20.59 13.26 21.84
CA GLN A 171 20.88 12.19 22.82
C GLN A 171 21.98 11.23 22.35
N ARG A 172 22.42 11.35 21.09
CA ARG A 172 23.37 10.47 20.40
C ARG A 172 24.32 11.31 19.52
N PRO A 173 25.26 12.06 20.13
CA PRO A 173 26.15 12.96 19.41
C PRO A 173 27.20 12.22 18.55
N ASP A 174 27.30 10.90 18.70
CA ASP A 174 28.19 10.01 17.95
C ASP A 174 27.61 9.53 16.61
N VAL A 175 26.33 9.80 16.36
CA VAL A 175 25.61 9.44 15.12
C VAL A 175 25.36 10.70 14.30
N THR A 176 25.43 10.62 12.98
CA THR A 176 25.07 11.73 12.09
C THR A 176 23.66 11.58 11.53
N GLN A 177 23.06 12.69 11.09
CA GLN A 177 21.79 12.63 10.35
C GLN A 177 21.94 11.80 9.07
N GLU A 178 23.09 11.91 8.39
CA GLU A 178 23.37 11.22 7.13
C GLU A 178 23.35 9.69 7.29
N ASP A 179 23.93 9.17 8.37
CA ASP A 179 23.95 7.73 8.69
C ASP A 179 22.53 7.12 8.84
N ILE A 180 21.55 7.96 9.20
CA ILE A 180 20.16 7.56 9.38
C ILE A 180 19.38 7.82 8.08
N GLU A 181 19.46 9.04 7.55
CA GLU A 181 18.70 9.47 6.38
C GLU A 181 19.03 8.67 5.12
N TYR A 182 20.29 8.25 4.95
CA TYR A 182 20.75 7.46 3.81
C TYR A 182 20.98 5.98 4.16
N GLY A 183 20.51 5.56 5.34
CA GLY A 183 20.66 4.19 5.85
C GLY A 183 19.59 3.21 5.36
N MET A 184 19.12 3.30 4.11
CA MET A 184 17.94 2.52 3.64
C MET A 184 18.21 1.01 3.50
N TRP A 185 19.43 0.58 3.15
CA TRP A 185 19.72 -0.83 2.89
C TRP A 185 19.33 -1.82 4.03
N PRO A 186 19.66 -1.55 5.32
CA PRO A 186 19.20 -2.39 6.42
C PRO A 186 17.68 -2.60 6.47
N ILE A 187 16.88 -1.60 6.10
CA ILE A 187 15.41 -1.72 6.15
C ILE A 187 14.89 -2.61 5.00
N LEU A 188 15.52 -2.56 3.83
CA LEU A 188 15.19 -3.44 2.70
C LEU A 188 15.52 -4.90 3.02
N VAL A 189 16.67 -5.16 3.68
CA VAL A 189 17.01 -6.51 4.17
C VAL A 189 15.96 -7.00 5.17
N ALA A 190 15.56 -6.14 6.12
CA ALA A 190 14.55 -6.47 7.11
C ALA A 190 13.18 -6.77 6.48
N ASN A 191 12.81 -6.02 5.43
CA ASN A 191 11.57 -6.24 4.68
C ASN A 191 11.50 -7.69 4.15
N ILE A 192 12.51 -8.11 3.38
CA ILE A 192 12.55 -9.43 2.75
C ILE A 192 12.50 -10.55 3.79
N GLU A 193 13.28 -10.44 4.86
CA GLU A 193 13.29 -11.47 5.91
C GLU A 193 11.99 -11.52 6.71
N ALA A 194 11.35 -10.37 6.98
CA ALA A 194 10.05 -10.34 7.66
C ALA A 194 8.92 -10.91 6.78
N CYS A 195 8.91 -10.57 5.48
CA CYS A 195 7.96 -11.12 4.50
C CYS A 195 8.13 -12.64 4.36
N TYR A 196 9.38 -13.09 4.22
CA TYR A 196 9.70 -14.52 4.15
C TYR A 196 9.30 -15.26 5.43
N GLU A 197 9.61 -14.74 6.63
CA GLU A 197 9.19 -15.36 7.90
C GLU A 197 7.66 -15.53 7.97
N LEU A 198 6.91 -14.51 7.53
CA LEU A 198 5.45 -14.55 7.49
C LEU A 198 4.94 -15.63 6.51
N ALA A 199 5.51 -15.69 5.30
CA ALA A 199 5.14 -16.68 4.29
C ALA A 199 5.51 -18.12 4.70
N GLU A 200 6.66 -18.32 5.35
CA GLU A 200 7.06 -19.64 5.90
C GLU A 200 6.13 -20.07 7.03
N TYR A 201 5.81 -19.16 7.95
CA TYR A 201 4.88 -19.43 9.05
C TYR A 201 3.51 -19.85 8.52
N MET A 202 3.03 -19.17 7.47
CA MET A 202 1.72 -19.44 6.88
C MET A 202 1.70 -20.64 5.93
N GLY A 203 2.86 -21.08 5.42
CA GLY A 203 2.98 -22.19 4.47
C GLY A 203 2.50 -23.55 4.98
N ARG A 204 2.27 -23.69 6.29
CA ARG A 204 1.69 -24.91 6.91
C ARG A 204 0.16 -24.96 6.91
N PHE A 205 -0.50 -23.89 6.47
CA PHE A 205 -1.95 -23.74 6.44
C PHE A 205 -2.47 -23.80 5.00
N GLN A 206 -3.77 -24.05 4.81
CA GLN A 206 -4.36 -24.22 3.48
C GLN A 206 -4.29 -22.96 2.62
N VAL A 207 -4.36 -21.78 3.24
CA VAL A 207 -4.21 -20.49 2.54
C VAL A 207 -2.76 -20.13 2.23
N GLY A 208 -1.79 -20.93 2.67
CA GLY A 208 -0.36 -20.61 2.59
C GLY A 208 0.14 -20.31 1.18
N ASP A 209 -0.33 -21.09 0.20
CA ASP A 209 0.04 -20.90 -1.22
C ASP A 209 -0.57 -19.60 -1.79
N LEU A 210 -1.82 -19.28 -1.45
CA LEU A 210 -2.46 -18.03 -1.86
C LEU A 210 -1.73 -16.80 -1.31
N LEU A 211 -1.31 -16.88 -0.04
CA LEU A 211 -0.56 -15.80 0.61
C LEU A 211 0.83 -15.62 -0.05
N ARG A 212 1.58 -16.72 -0.21
CA ARG A 212 2.91 -16.67 -0.83
C ARG A 212 2.85 -16.17 -2.28
N GLN A 213 1.92 -16.70 -3.06
CA GLN A 213 1.73 -16.24 -4.44
C GLN A 213 1.28 -14.78 -4.48
N GLY A 214 0.40 -14.36 -3.57
CA GLY A 214 0.00 -12.95 -3.44
C GLY A 214 1.18 -12.01 -3.17
N PHE A 215 2.15 -12.40 -2.34
CA PHE A 215 3.38 -11.63 -2.17
C PHE A 215 4.26 -11.65 -3.42
N ILE A 216 4.44 -12.80 -4.06
CA ILE A 216 5.22 -12.89 -5.32
C ILE A 216 4.63 -11.98 -6.39
N ASP A 217 3.31 -12.08 -6.62
CA ASP A 217 2.60 -11.28 -7.60
C ASP A 217 2.72 -9.79 -7.30
N ARG A 218 2.72 -9.40 -6.01
CA ARG A 218 2.90 -8.01 -5.60
C ARG A 218 4.21 -7.44 -6.10
N TYR A 219 5.35 -8.05 -5.76
CA TYR A 219 6.66 -7.53 -6.15
C TYR A 219 6.89 -7.63 -7.67
N GLN A 220 6.39 -8.69 -8.31
CA GLN A 220 6.39 -8.77 -9.77
C GLN A 220 5.53 -7.67 -10.42
N GLY A 221 4.39 -7.33 -9.81
CA GLY A 221 3.50 -6.25 -10.25
C GLY A 221 4.13 -4.86 -10.09
N VAL A 222 4.90 -4.63 -9.02
CA VAL A 222 5.68 -3.39 -8.84
C VAL A 222 6.73 -3.27 -9.94
N THR A 223 7.57 -4.30 -10.11
CA THR A 223 8.55 -4.36 -11.21
C THR A 223 7.90 -4.11 -12.57
N ALA A 224 6.78 -4.78 -12.87
CA ALA A 224 6.07 -4.59 -14.13
C ALA A 224 5.53 -3.16 -14.28
N THR A 225 5.09 -2.53 -13.19
CA THR A 225 4.62 -1.14 -13.16
C THR A 225 5.75 -0.14 -13.42
N LEU A 226 6.94 -0.41 -12.89
CA LEU A 226 8.14 0.40 -13.18
C LEU A 226 8.45 0.36 -14.68
N ASP A 227 8.36 -0.81 -15.30
CA ASP A 227 8.68 -1.01 -16.72
C ASP A 227 7.53 -0.68 -17.69
N VAL A 228 6.42 -0.09 -17.22
CA VAL A 228 5.28 0.23 -18.09
C VAL A 228 5.71 1.22 -19.18
N ASP A 229 5.78 0.70 -20.40
CA ASP A 229 5.95 1.46 -21.62
C ASP A 229 4.65 2.17 -22.03
N ARG A 230 4.78 3.15 -22.93
CA ARG A 230 3.64 3.82 -23.57
C ARG A 230 2.74 2.80 -24.25
N GLY A 231 1.42 2.92 -24.04
CA GLY A 231 0.44 2.21 -24.86
C GLY A 231 -0.02 0.85 -24.35
N LEU A 232 0.31 0.44 -23.11
CA LEU A 232 -0.39 -0.68 -22.49
C LEU A 232 -1.90 -0.43 -22.44
N PRO A 233 -2.74 -1.41 -22.82
CA PRO A 233 -4.19 -1.32 -22.66
C PRO A 233 -4.59 -1.08 -21.19
N LEU A 234 -5.61 -0.24 -20.95
CA LEU A 234 -6.04 0.14 -19.60
C LEU A 234 -6.39 -1.07 -18.72
N ASN A 235 -7.02 -2.10 -19.29
CA ASN A 235 -7.34 -3.35 -18.58
C ASN A 235 -6.09 -4.13 -18.14
N GLU A 236 -5.03 -4.15 -18.96
CA GLU A 236 -3.76 -4.78 -18.59
C GLU A 236 -3.04 -3.99 -17.50
N LEU A 237 -3.14 -2.65 -17.55
CA LEU A 237 -2.60 -1.79 -16.50
C LEU A 237 -3.32 -2.00 -15.17
N VAL A 238 -4.66 -2.07 -15.16
CA VAL A 238 -5.43 -2.39 -13.93
C VAL A 238 -5.05 -3.77 -13.41
N ARG A 239 -4.91 -4.77 -14.29
CA ARG A 239 -4.49 -6.13 -13.91
C ARG A 239 -3.08 -6.15 -13.32
N THR A 240 -2.18 -5.30 -13.79
CA THR A 240 -0.83 -5.18 -13.22
C THR A 240 -0.90 -4.45 -11.86
N GLY A 241 -1.64 -3.35 -11.82
CA GLY A 241 -1.80 -2.52 -10.62
C GLY A 241 -2.54 -3.19 -9.47
N MET A 242 -3.47 -4.13 -9.71
CA MET A 242 -4.18 -4.81 -8.62
C MET A 242 -3.23 -5.59 -7.71
N HIS A 243 -2.07 -6.01 -8.21
CA HIS A 243 -1.09 -6.73 -7.42
C HIS A 243 -0.25 -5.80 -6.52
N THR A 244 -0.15 -4.50 -6.83
CA THR A 244 0.75 -3.58 -6.12
C THR A 244 0.24 -3.12 -4.75
N SER A 245 -1.02 -3.39 -4.39
CA SER A 245 -1.65 -2.93 -3.15
C SER A 245 -1.69 -3.98 -2.01
N SER A 246 -1.01 -5.12 -2.17
CA SER A 246 -0.92 -6.20 -1.16
C SER A 246 -2.26 -6.76 -0.66
N VAL A 247 -3.37 -6.52 -1.37
CA VAL A 247 -4.72 -6.94 -0.93
C VAL A 247 -4.83 -8.46 -0.78
N VAL A 248 -4.38 -9.20 -1.79
CA VAL A 248 -4.42 -10.66 -1.81
C VAL A 248 -3.65 -11.28 -0.64
N PRO A 249 -2.36 -10.96 -0.39
CA PRO A 249 -1.64 -11.54 0.73
C PRO A 249 -2.23 -11.14 2.10
N VAL A 250 -2.77 -9.93 2.26
CA VAL A 250 -3.44 -9.52 3.51
C VAL A 250 -4.70 -10.34 3.76
N LEU A 251 -5.58 -10.45 2.77
CA LEU A 251 -6.82 -11.21 2.90
C LEU A 251 -6.52 -12.70 3.12
N ALA A 252 -5.55 -13.26 2.41
CA ALA A 252 -5.10 -14.64 2.63
C ALA A 252 -4.56 -14.86 4.05
N TYR A 253 -3.76 -13.92 4.56
CA TYR A 253 -3.23 -13.98 5.93
C TYR A 253 -4.36 -14.05 6.96
N PHE A 254 -5.29 -13.09 6.91
CA PHE A 254 -6.37 -13.03 7.88
C PHE A 254 -7.41 -14.13 7.69
N ALA A 255 -7.62 -14.63 6.47
CA ALA A 255 -8.42 -15.81 6.25
C ALA A 255 -7.82 -17.03 6.97
N GLY A 256 -6.51 -17.27 6.86
CA GLY A 256 -5.84 -18.35 7.60
C GLY A 256 -5.88 -18.17 9.11
N VAL A 257 -5.64 -16.95 9.59
CA VAL A 257 -5.73 -16.64 11.02
C VAL A 257 -7.14 -16.94 11.54
N LEU A 258 -8.18 -16.42 10.91
CA LEU A 258 -9.54 -16.55 11.41
C LEU A 258 -10.13 -17.95 11.19
N ALA A 259 -9.85 -18.59 10.06
CA ALA A 259 -10.51 -19.82 9.61
C ALA A 259 -9.66 -21.10 9.75
N GLU A 260 -8.40 -21.00 10.19
CA GLU A 260 -7.56 -22.18 10.46
C GLU A 260 -6.91 -22.13 11.85
N ILE A 261 -6.51 -20.95 12.33
CA ILE A 261 -5.78 -20.80 13.60
C ILE A 261 -6.73 -20.57 14.77
N ILE A 262 -7.62 -19.58 14.67
CA ILE A 262 -8.54 -19.22 15.75
C ILE A 262 -9.74 -20.16 15.74
N ARG A 263 -10.36 -20.36 14.57
CA ARG A 263 -11.50 -21.27 14.41
C ARG A 263 -11.27 -22.12 13.18
N SER A 264 -11.23 -23.43 13.35
CA SER A 264 -11.14 -24.34 12.22
C SER A 264 -12.44 -24.30 11.42
N GLU A 265 -12.39 -23.86 10.16
CA GLU A 265 -13.48 -23.93 9.19
C GLU A 265 -13.31 -25.17 8.30
N PRO A 266 -14.11 -26.24 8.50
CA PRO A 266 -13.93 -27.51 7.79
C PRO A 266 -14.09 -27.41 6.27
N MET A 267 -14.90 -26.45 5.79
CA MET A 267 -15.22 -26.30 4.37
C MET A 267 -14.27 -25.35 3.62
N LEU A 268 -13.29 -24.74 4.32
CA LEU A 268 -12.32 -23.81 3.73
C LEU A 268 -11.58 -24.43 2.54
N ARG A 269 -11.18 -25.70 2.66
CA ARG A 269 -10.51 -26.43 1.58
C ARG A 269 -11.28 -26.36 0.26
N SER A 270 -12.60 -26.50 0.35
CA SER A 270 -13.45 -26.61 -0.84
C SER A 270 -13.47 -25.32 -1.66
N ILE A 271 -13.53 -24.16 -0.98
CA ILE A 271 -13.56 -22.84 -1.64
C ILE A 271 -12.17 -22.37 -2.09
N ILE A 272 -11.10 -22.94 -1.51
CA ILE A 272 -9.73 -22.74 -1.99
C ILE A 272 -9.51 -23.55 -3.27
N GLN A 273 -9.85 -24.84 -3.25
CA GLN A 273 -9.54 -25.76 -4.35
C GLN A 273 -10.25 -25.44 -5.66
N ASP A 274 -11.46 -24.89 -5.62
CA ASP A 274 -12.18 -24.47 -6.82
C ASP A 274 -11.93 -23.00 -7.22
N GLY A 275 -11.05 -22.31 -6.50
CA GLY A 275 -10.65 -20.94 -6.81
C GLY A 275 -11.62 -19.86 -6.34
N THR A 276 -12.77 -20.19 -5.72
CA THR A 276 -13.74 -19.18 -5.27
C THR A 276 -13.12 -18.15 -4.34
N LEU A 277 -12.29 -18.58 -3.38
CA LEU A 277 -11.63 -17.67 -2.44
C LEU A 277 -10.58 -16.79 -3.14
N ALA A 278 -9.81 -17.37 -4.05
CA ALA A 278 -8.82 -16.64 -4.82
C ALA A 278 -9.49 -15.56 -5.68
N ASP A 279 -10.59 -15.90 -6.37
CA ASP A 279 -11.36 -14.97 -7.19
C ASP A 279 -11.91 -13.80 -6.35
N ALA A 280 -12.40 -14.07 -5.14
CA ALA A 280 -12.85 -13.02 -4.22
C ALA A 280 -11.72 -12.08 -3.79
N PHE A 281 -10.52 -12.61 -3.54
CA PHE A 281 -9.35 -11.80 -3.20
C PHE A 281 -8.88 -10.96 -4.39
N MET A 282 -8.82 -11.54 -5.59
CA MET A 282 -8.43 -10.84 -6.82
C MET A 282 -9.43 -9.72 -7.16
N THR A 283 -10.73 -10.02 -7.07
CA THR A 283 -11.80 -9.03 -7.29
C THR A 283 -11.68 -7.88 -6.28
N SER A 284 -11.44 -8.18 -5.01
CA SER A 284 -11.19 -7.17 -3.97
C SER A 284 -9.97 -6.32 -4.29
N ALA A 285 -8.89 -6.93 -4.81
CA ALA A 285 -7.68 -6.23 -5.19
C ALA A 285 -7.91 -5.23 -6.35
N VAL A 286 -8.72 -5.61 -7.35
CA VAL A 286 -9.13 -4.70 -8.42
C VAL A 286 -9.93 -3.55 -7.85
N ILE A 287 -10.96 -3.81 -7.04
CA ILE A 287 -11.79 -2.76 -6.45
C ILE A 287 -10.92 -1.78 -5.67
N VAL A 288 -10.05 -2.27 -4.78
CA VAL A 288 -9.15 -1.44 -3.96
C VAL A 288 -8.17 -0.64 -4.81
N ARG A 289 -7.60 -1.21 -5.89
CA ARG A 289 -6.75 -0.45 -6.82
C ARG A 289 -7.52 0.70 -7.47
N LEU A 290 -8.73 0.42 -7.95
CA LEU A 290 -9.57 1.44 -8.59
C LEU A 290 -9.89 2.58 -7.62
N VAL A 291 -10.35 2.28 -6.40
CA VAL A 291 -10.67 3.33 -5.41
C VAL A 291 -9.43 4.06 -4.89
N ASN A 292 -8.27 3.39 -4.81
CA ASN A 292 -7.00 4.04 -4.49
C ASN A 292 -6.66 5.12 -5.52
N ASP A 293 -6.80 4.80 -6.80
CA ASP A 293 -6.48 5.69 -7.93
C ASP A 293 -7.48 6.83 -8.13
N MET A 294 -8.77 6.48 -8.10
CA MET A 294 -9.83 7.37 -8.59
C MET A 294 -10.71 7.90 -7.46
N GLY A 295 -10.58 7.36 -6.25
CA GLY A 295 -11.49 7.67 -5.14
C GLY A 295 -12.96 7.48 -5.54
N MET A 296 -13.80 8.41 -5.06
CA MET A 296 -15.24 8.35 -5.30
C MET A 296 -15.67 8.88 -6.66
N LEU A 297 -14.75 9.34 -7.52
CA LEU A 297 -15.06 9.66 -8.92
C LEU A 297 -15.70 8.47 -9.65
N LEU A 298 -15.32 7.25 -9.26
CA LEU A 298 -15.85 6.01 -9.83
C LEU A 298 -17.35 5.85 -9.64
N THR A 299 -17.88 6.42 -8.56
CA THR A 299 -19.27 6.25 -8.13
C THR A 299 -20.23 7.30 -8.69
N LEU A 300 -19.69 8.29 -9.42
CA LEU A 300 -20.50 9.34 -10.02
C LEU A 300 -21.39 8.77 -11.13
N SER A 301 -22.62 9.27 -11.20
CA SER A 301 -23.48 9.04 -12.35
C SER A 301 -22.87 9.66 -13.62
N GLN A 302 -23.34 9.22 -14.79
CA GLN A 302 -22.87 9.77 -16.06
C GLN A 302 -23.04 11.29 -16.16
N ASN A 303 -24.10 11.85 -15.55
CA ASN A 303 -24.35 13.29 -15.56
C ASN A 303 -23.38 14.04 -14.63
N GLU A 304 -23.14 13.50 -13.43
CA GLU A 304 -22.19 14.09 -12.48
C GLU A 304 -20.76 14.06 -13.04
N ARG A 305 -20.36 12.94 -13.64
CA ARG A 305 -19.07 12.84 -14.34
C ARG A 305 -18.93 13.88 -15.46
N LYS A 306 -19.96 14.05 -16.29
CA LYS A 306 -19.97 15.09 -17.33
C LYS A 306 -19.84 16.49 -16.75
N ASN A 307 -20.44 16.77 -15.59
CA ASN A 307 -20.32 18.06 -14.92
C ASN A 307 -18.88 18.31 -14.41
N VAL A 308 -18.25 17.29 -13.83
CA VAL A 308 -16.84 17.35 -13.41
C VAL A 308 -15.93 17.61 -14.62
N MET A 309 -16.08 16.84 -15.70
CA MET A 309 -15.27 17.01 -16.91
C MET A 309 -15.52 18.37 -17.57
N SER A 310 -16.77 18.81 -17.69
CA SER A 310 -17.10 20.14 -18.24
C SER A 310 -16.47 21.26 -17.41
N SER A 311 -16.41 21.08 -16.09
CA SER A 311 -15.76 22.02 -15.19
C SER A 311 -14.24 22.08 -15.40
N LEU A 312 -13.58 20.93 -15.56
CA LEU A 312 -12.15 20.86 -15.92
C LEU A 312 -11.87 21.51 -17.28
N TRP A 313 -12.72 21.28 -18.28
CA TRP A 313 -12.63 21.93 -19.58
C TRP A 313 -12.78 23.45 -19.48
N ASN A 314 -13.74 23.92 -18.70
CA ASN A 314 -13.92 25.35 -18.45
C ASN A 314 -12.70 25.94 -17.72
N HIS A 315 -12.17 25.26 -16.71
CA HIS A 315 -10.97 25.68 -15.99
C HIS A 315 -9.77 25.82 -16.93
N TYR A 316 -9.55 24.82 -17.79
CA TYR A 316 -8.52 24.89 -18.83
C TYR A 316 -8.73 26.08 -19.77
N GLN A 317 -9.95 26.30 -20.27
CA GLN A 317 -10.24 27.40 -21.20
C GLN A 317 -10.03 28.80 -20.59
N HIS A 318 -10.35 28.98 -19.31
CA HIS A 318 -10.16 30.26 -18.62
C HIS A 318 -8.69 30.56 -18.31
N ASN A 319 -7.86 29.52 -18.19
CA ASN A 319 -6.43 29.63 -17.85
C ASN A 319 -5.52 29.26 -19.04
N ALA A 320 -6.03 29.19 -20.27
CA ALA A 320 -5.32 28.62 -21.41
C ALA A 320 -3.97 29.28 -21.75
N ASN A 321 -3.74 30.52 -21.31
CA ASN A 321 -2.47 31.23 -21.50
C ASN A 321 -1.40 30.87 -20.45
N ASP A 322 -1.79 30.28 -19.32
CA ASP A 322 -0.93 30.00 -18.15
C ASP A 322 -0.72 28.49 -17.93
N VAL A 323 -1.32 27.64 -18.77
CA VAL A 323 -1.29 26.18 -18.65
C VAL A 323 -0.61 25.55 -19.87
N GLU A 324 0.56 24.94 -19.65
CA GLU A 324 1.32 24.26 -20.69
C GLU A 324 1.16 22.73 -20.67
N ALA A 325 0.63 22.16 -19.58
CA ALA A 325 0.53 20.71 -19.38
C ALA A 325 -0.72 20.29 -18.58
N VAL A 326 -1.15 19.02 -18.75
CA VAL A 326 -2.39 18.49 -18.17
C VAL A 326 -2.32 18.28 -16.66
N ASP A 327 -1.14 17.93 -16.14
CA ASP A 327 -0.86 17.85 -14.71
C ASP A 327 -1.15 19.19 -14.01
N TYR A 328 -0.76 20.32 -14.61
CA TYR A 328 -1.08 21.65 -14.10
C TYR A 328 -2.59 21.89 -14.06
N VAL A 329 -3.36 21.47 -15.08
CA VAL A 329 -4.84 21.59 -15.06
C VAL A 329 -5.43 20.86 -13.86
N LEU A 330 -4.96 19.65 -13.60
CA LEU A 330 -5.48 18.80 -12.51
C LEU A 330 -5.06 19.29 -11.13
N LEU A 331 -3.81 19.76 -10.99
CA LEU A 331 -3.28 20.31 -9.74
C LEU A 331 -3.86 21.69 -9.39
N SER A 332 -4.17 22.51 -10.39
CA SER A 332 -4.77 23.84 -10.19
C SER A 332 -6.30 23.82 -10.16
N ALA A 333 -6.92 22.65 -10.31
CA ALA A 333 -8.36 22.51 -10.23
C ALA A 333 -8.86 22.92 -8.82
N PRO A 334 -9.87 23.80 -8.73
CA PRO A 334 -10.44 24.26 -7.46
C PRO A 334 -10.74 23.13 -6.45
N ASP A 335 -10.48 23.40 -5.16
CA ASP A 335 -10.76 22.48 -4.04
C ASP A 335 -12.24 22.07 -3.93
N GLU A 336 -13.15 22.84 -4.53
CA GLU A 336 -14.57 22.48 -4.67
C GLU A 336 -14.78 21.15 -5.42
N TYR A 337 -13.77 20.70 -6.18
CA TYR A 337 -13.69 19.37 -6.77
C TYR A 337 -12.99 18.37 -5.83
N THR A 338 -13.48 18.25 -4.58
CA THR A 338 -12.93 17.34 -3.55
C THR A 338 -12.74 15.90 -4.03
N MET A 339 -13.48 15.50 -5.07
CA MET A 339 -13.37 14.19 -5.72
C MET A 339 -12.06 13.98 -6.50
N LEU A 340 -11.36 15.05 -6.92
CA LEU A 340 -10.08 14.98 -7.64
C LEU A 340 -8.87 14.80 -6.73
N THR A 341 -9.07 14.87 -5.41
CA THR A 341 -7.99 14.88 -4.41
C THR A 341 -7.05 13.67 -4.52
N ARG A 342 -7.53 12.49 -4.96
CA ARG A 342 -6.69 11.31 -5.20
C ARG A 342 -5.76 11.47 -6.39
N LEU A 343 -6.30 11.92 -7.53
CA LEU A 343 -5.51 12.25 -8.72
C LEU A 343 -4.47 13.34 -8.40
N GLN A 344 -4.85 14.35 -7.62
CA GLN A 344 -3.93 15.41 -7.20
C GLN A 344 -2.80 14.89 -6.31
N LYS A 345 -3.12 14.01 -5.34
CA LYS A 345 -2.12 13.33 -4.52
C LYS A 345 -1.12 12.57 -5.40
N ASP A 346 -1.61 11.71 -6.30
CA ASP A 346 -0.73 10.89 -7.15
C ASP A 346 0.13 11.74 -8.08
N LEU A 347 -0.40 12.86 -8.60
CA LEU A 347 0.38 13.83 -9.38
C LEU A 347 1.46 14.51 -8.53
N MET A 348 1.09 15.01 -7.34
CA MET A 348 2.02 15.72 -6.44
C MET A 348 3.18 14.84 -5.99
N HIS A 349 2.91 13.56 -5.76
CA HIS A 349 3.90 12.60 -5.28
C HIS A 349 4.49 11.73 -6.39
N GLY A 350 4.05 11.93 -7.64
CA GLY A 350 4.47 11.16 -8.82
C GLY A 350 4.28 9.66 -8.66
N GLU A 351 3.18 9.26 -8.03
CA GLU A 351 2.78 7.86 -7.88
C GLU A 351 2.18 7.32 -9.19
N PHE A 352 2.20 6.00 -9.34
CA PHE A 352 1.56 5.34 -10.46
C PHE A 352 0.05 5.31 -10.26
N ASN A 353 -0.67 5.86 -11.24
CA ASN A 353 -2.13 5.88 -11.22
C ASN A 353 -2.72 5.48 -12.57
N VAL A 354 -3.65 4.51 -12.56
CA VAL A 354 -4.21 3.96 -13.80
C VAL A 354 -5.12 4.95 -14.54
N GLY A 355 -5.76 5.88 -13.83
CA GLY A 355 -6.56 6.95 -14.41
C GLY A 355 -5.74 8.02 -15.12
N LEU A 356 -4.51 8.22 -14.67
CA LEU A 356 -3.54 9.15 -15.26
C LEU A 356 -2.72 8.54 -16.40
N HIS A 357 -2.98 7.28 -16.74
CA HIS A 357 -2.23 6.55 -17.77
C HIS A 357 -2.30 7.25 -19.13
N ASN A 358 -1.15 7.28 -19.81
CA ASN A 358 -0.91 7.90 -21.11
C ASN A 358 -1.22 9.40 -21.24
N LEU A 359 -1.68 10.09 -20.18
CA LEU A 359 -1.97 11.53 -20.27
C LEU A 359 -0.72 12.34 -20.65
N ALA A 360 0.45 11.96 -20.10
CA ALA A 360 1.75 12.56 -20.39
C ALA A 360 2.17 12.49 -21.87
N PHE A 361 1.57 11.59 -22.64
CA PHE A 361 1.92 11.32 -24.03
C PHE A 361 0.91 11.89 -25.04
N SER A 362 -0.07 12.64 -24.56
CA SER A 362 -1.06 13.32 -25.40
C SER A 362 -0.42 14.49 -26.15
N ASN A 363 -0.86 14.76 -27.39
CA ASN A 363 -0.31 15.86 -28.21
C ASN A 363 -0.86 17.23 -27.80
N SER A 364 -1.91 17.25 -26.99
CA SER A 364 -2.52 18.47 -26.46
C SER A 364 -3.21 18.21 -25.13
N ILE A 365 -3.41 19.27 -24.33
CA ILE A 365 -4.21 19.22 -23.10
C ILE A 365 -5.64 18.75 -23.40
N GLY A 366 -6.22 19.17 -24.52
CA GLY A 366 -7.55 18.75 -24.92
C GLY A 366 -7.66 17.24 -25.17
N GLU A 367 -6.66 16.66 -25.85
CA GLU A 367 -6.56 15.21 -26.04
C GLU A 367 -6.42 14.48 -24.69
N ALA A 368 -5.58 15.01 -23.78
CA ALA A 368 -5.41 14.44 -22.45
C ALA A 368 -6.71 14.48 -21.62
N LEU A 369 -7.48 15.58 -21.66
CA LEU A 369 -8.77 15.68 -20.99
C LEU A 369 -9.82 14.73 -21.56
N THR A 370 -9.84 14.52 -22.89
CA THR A 370 -10.69 13.49 -23.50
C THR A 370 -10.28 12.08 -23.07
N LEU A 371 -8.97 11.81 -23.01
CA LEU A 371 -8.47 10.52 -22.54
C LEU A 371 -8.82 10.28 -21.07
N LEU A 372 -8.71 11.29 -20.21
CA LEU A 372 -9.13 11.22 -18.81
C LEU A 372 -10.62 10.89 -18.66
N ASP A 373 -11.51 11.52 -19.44
CA ASP A 373 -12.95 11.19 -19.42
C ASP A 373 -13.21 9.73 -19.83
N ASN A 374 -12.53 9.26 -20.89
CA ASN A 374 -12.62 7.88 -21.34
C ASN A 374 -12.10 6.88 -20.28
N ASN A 375 -10.96 7.17 -19.66
CA ASN A 375 -10.41 6.36 -18.57
C ASN A 375 -11.40 6.30 -17.42
N LEU A 376 -11.91 7.45 -16.96
CA LEU A 376 -12.87 7.51 -15.86
C LEU A 376 -14.15 6.73 -16.17
N ALA A 377 -14.70 6.84 -17.38
CA ALA A 377 -15.87 6.08 -17.79
C ALA A 377 -15.64 4.57 -17.75
N ASN A 378 -14.52 4.10 -18.29
CA ASN A 378 -14.16 2.68 -18.31
C ASN A 378 -13.88 2.12 -16.90
N LEU A 379 -13.18 2.89 -16.06
CA LEU A 379 -12.86 2.47 -14.69
C LEU A 379 -14.12 2.45 -13.81
N SER A 380 -15.04 3.40 -13.98
CA SER A 380 -16.36 3.36 -13.32
C SER A 380 -17.13 2.09 -13.68
N GLU A 381 -17.22 1.75 -14.97
CA GLU A 381 -17.92 0.53 -15.40
C GLU A 381 -17.27 -0.74 -14.81
N MET A 382 -15.93 -0.80 -14.84
CA MET A 382 -15.18 -1.89 -14.25
C MET A 382 -15.47 -2.01 -12.75
N TYR A 383 -15.42 -0.90 -12.00
CA TYR A 383 -15.71 -0.87 -10.57
C TYR A 383 -17.08 -1.49 -10.24
N TYR A 384 -18.15 -1.06 -10.93
CA TYR A 384 -19.49 -1.61 -10.68
C TYR A 384 -19.60 -3.10 -11.02
N ARG A 385 -18.93 -3.53 -12.10
CA ARG A 385 -18.89 -4.96 -12.47
C ARG A 385 -18.19 -5.79 -11.40
N GLU A 386 -17.01 -5.35 -10.94
CA GLU A 386 -16.26 -6.08 -9.92
C GLU A 386 -17.00 -6.07 -8.57
N MET A 387 -17.68 -4.98 -8.21
CA MET A 387 -18.53 -4.93 -7.01
C MET A 387 -19.68 -5.94 -7.07
N SER A 388 -20.34 -6.08 -8.23
CA SER A 388 -21.38 -7.09 -8.43
C SER A 388 -20.82 -8.50 -8.35
N HIS A 389 -19.68 -8.75 -9.00
CA HIS A 389 -19.01 -10.05 -8.98
C HIS A 389 -18.57 -10.44 -7.56
N LEU A 390 -17.99 -9.50 -6.81
CA LEU A 390 -17.61 -9.71 -5.42
C LEU A 390 -18.84 -10.07 -4.59
N HIS A 391 -19.97 -9.37 -4.75
CA HIS A 391 -21.20 -9.69 -4.04
C HIS A 391 -21.65 -11.15 -4.26
N ASP A 392 -21.62 -11.61 -5.52
CA ASP A 392 -22.00 -12.98 -5.87
C ASP A 392 -21.01 -14.01 -5.29
N LEU A 393 -19.71 -13.73 -5.32
CA LEU A 393 -18.67 -14.56 -4.72
C LEU A 393 -18.84 -14.68 -3.21
N LEU A 394 -19.08 -13.57 -2.50
CA LEU A 394 -19.32 -13.56 -1.06
C LEU A 394 -20.58 -14.35 -0.69
N ALA A 395 -21.65 -14.20 -1.47
CA ALA A 395 -22.87 -14.99 -1.30
C ALA A 395 -22.66 -16.49 -1.58
N SER A 396 -21.73 -16.84 -2.48
CA SER A 396 -21.32 -18.22 -2.76
C SER A 396 -20.51 -18.81 -1.60
N ILE A 397 -19.55 -18.05 -1.06
CA ILE A 397 -18.76 -18.41 0.11
C ILE A 397 -19.69 -18.67 1.30
N ASP A 398 -20.57 -17.72 1.64
CA ASP A 398 -21.54 -17.82 2.74
C ASP A 398 -22.41 -19.08 2.70
N ARG A 399 -22.76 -19.57 1.49
CA ARG A 399 -23.59 -20.78 1.32
C ARG A 399 -22.82 -22.07 1.62
N ARG A 400 -21.49 -22.02 1.70
CA ARG A 400 -20.60 -23.19 1.74
C ARG A 400 -19.80 -23.31 3.03
N ILE A 401 -19.49 -22.19 3.68
CA ILE A 401 -18.79 -22.17 4.97
C ILE A 401 -19.78 -22.11 6.14
N THR A 402 -19.32 -22.43 7.35
CA THR A 402 -20.20 -22.57 8.52
C THR A 402 -20.65 -21.23 9.12
N ASN A 403 -19.90 -20.16 8.88
CA ASN A 403 -20.17 -18.82 9.40
C ASN A 403 -19.75 -17.74 8.40
N ARG A 404 -20.19 -16.50 8.61
CA ARG A 404 -19.91 -15.37 7.71
C ARG A 404 -18.56 -14.69 7.91
N THR A 405 -17.66 -15.25 8.72
CA THR A 405 -16.40 -14.60 9.12
C THR A 405 -15.54 -14.22 7.91
N LEU A 406 -15.36 -15.14 6.94
CA LEU A 406 -14.55 -14.86 5.75
C LEU A 406 -15.20 -13.81 4.85
N SER A 407 -16.50 -13.91 4.61
CA SER A 407 -17.19 -12.93 3.76
C SER A 407 -17.21 -11.54 4.40
N ASN A 408 -17.39 -11.47 5.72
CA ASN A 408 -17.33 -10.22 6.48
C ASN A 408 -15.93 -9.61 6.48
N LEU A 409 -14.87 -10.43 6.59
CA LEU A 409 -13.48 -10.00 6.45
C LEU A 409 -13.25 -9.34 5.09
N ILE A 410 -13.58 -10.03 4.00
CA ILE A 410 -13.34 -9.55 2.64
C ILE A 410 -14.16 -8.27 2.37
N ALA A 411 -15.45 -8.28 2.69
CA ALA A 411 -16.31 -7.12 2.50
C ALA A 411 -15.89 -5.95 3.39
N GLY A 412 -15.46 -6.22 4.64
CA GLY A 412 -14.96 -5.22 5.57
C GLY A 412 -13.68 -4.54 5.06
N PHE A 413 -12.76 -5.33 4.48
CA PHE A 413 -11.55 -4.80 3.87
C PHE A 413 -11.83 -3.85 2.71
N VAL A 414 -12.74 -4.22 1.80
CA VAL A 414 -13.13 -3.35 0.68
C VAL A 414 -13.81 -2.07 1.19
N ARG A 415 -14.79 -2.18 2.10
CA ARG A 415 -15.48 -1.01 2.69
C ARG A 415 -14.54 -0.06 3.41
N PHE A 416 -13.54 -0.59 4.11
CA PHE A 416 -12.52 0.21 4.78
C PHE A 416 -11.78 1.10 3.76
N HIS A 417 -11.35 0.52 2.65
CA HIS A 417 -10.65 1.26 1.60
C HIS A 417 -11.57 2.26 0.91
N GLU A 418 -12.81 1.89 0.56
CA GLU A 418 -13.81 2.83 0.02
C GLU A 418 -14.01 4.04 0.94
N MET A 419 -14.19 3.80 2.24
CA MET A 419 -14.38 4.86 3.24
C MET A 419 -13.18 5.81 3.31
N ILE A 420 -11.96 5.26 3.37
CA ILE A 420 -10.76 6.09 3.49
C ILE A 420 -10.48 6.86 2.20
N TYR A 421 -10.67 6.22 1.04
CA TYR A 421 -10.42 6.87 -0.24
C TYR A 421 -11.47 7.91 -0.61
N ALA A 422 -12.63 7.91 0.05
CA ALA A 422 -13.62 8.97 -0.04
C ALA A 422 -13.21 10.27 0.67
N GLU A 423 -12.31 10.20 1.65
CA GLU A 423 -11.84 11.38 2.38
C GLU A 423 -10.68 12.08 1.63
N PRO A 424 -10.60 13.42 1.68
CA PRO A 424 -9.48 14.17 1.13
C PRO A 424 -8.15 13.68 1.69
N TYR A 425 -7.15 13.45 0.83
CA TYR A 425 -5.86 12.85 1.25
C TYR A 425 -5.08 13.69 2.26
N ASN A 426 -5.39 14.99 2.39
CA ASN A 426 -4.77 15.91 3.35
C ASN A 426 -5.52 15.99 4.70
N SER A 427 -6.64 15.29 4.85
CA SER A 427 -7.37 15.19 6.11
C SER A 427 -6.72 14.14 7.03
N THR A 428 -6.94 14.21 8.34
CA THR A 428 -6.42 13.19 9.28
C THR A 428 -6.89 11.77 8.93
N VAL A 429 -8.05 11.62 8.28
CA VAL A 429 -8.61 10.34 7.84
C VAL A 429 -8.13 9.94 6.44
N GLY A 430 -7.83 10.88 5.54
CA GLY A 430 -7.32 10.60 4.20
C GLY A 430 -5.79 10.56 4.09
N GLU A 431 -5.05 11.21 5.01
CA GLU A 431 -3.59 11.07 5.24
C GLU A 431 -3.26 9.62 5.66
N TYR A 432 -4.28 8.79 5.91
CA TYR A 432 -4.18 7.34 6.12
C TYR A 432 -3.52 6.58 4.96
N VAL A 433 -3.44 7.16 3.75
CA VAL A 433 -2.99 6.46 2.54
C VAL A 433 -2.03 7.29 1.69
N ALA A 434 -1.24 8.11 2.37
CA ALA A 434 -0.06 8.73 1.80
C ALA A 434 1.11 7.78 2.00
#